data_AF-A0A926P7C6-F1
#
_entry.id   AF-A0A926P7C6-F1
#
_cell.length_a   1.000
_cell.length_b   1.000
_cell.length_c   1.000
_cell.angle_alpha   90.00
_cell.angle_beta   90.00
_cell.angle_gamma   90.00
#
_symmetry.space_group_name_H-M   'P 1'
#
loop_
_entity.id
_entity.type
_entity.pdbx_description
1 polymer ?
#
loop_
_entity_poly.entity_id
_entity_poly.type
_entity_poly.pdbx_seq_one_letter_code
_entity_poly.pdbx_strand_id
1 'polypeptide(L)'
;MNRICQLAQLILDFYREEPKQLRQLAPLRNCKVFRRWGALYIRCHTQDTAAVLVDAALAIAEPVARLRLAKKIIILNNNTSVAMFPVDLSKIKV
;
A
#
# COMPACT_ATOMS: atom_id res chain seq x y z
N MET A 1 10.06 -8.23 18.16
CA MET A 1 10.05 -7.02 17.30
C MET A 1 9.43 -7.40 15.96
N ASN A 2 8.19 -7.01 15.68
CA ASN A 2 7.60 -7.15 14.34
C ASN A 2 8.38 -6.22 13.41
N ARG A 3 9.28 -6.77 12.58
CA ARG A 3 9.97 -5.99 11.56
C ARG A 3 8.93 -5.54 10.55
N ILE A 4 8.72 -4.22 10.46
CA ILE A 4 7.91 -3.63 9.40
C ILE A 4 8.51 -4.11 8.07
N CYS A 5 7.65 -4.54 7.13
CA CYS A 5 8.10 -4.96 5.80
C CYS A 5 8.82 -3.79 5.13
N GLN A 6 10.00 -4.02 4.54
CA GLN A 6 10.79 -2.96 3.89
C GLN A 6 9.98 -2.19 2.83
N LEU A 7 9.11 -2.88 2.08
CA LEU A 7 8.19 -2.24 1.12
C LEU A 7 7.14 -1.35 1.79
N ALA A 8 6.61 -1.76 2.95
CA ALA A 8 5.69 -0.93 3.71
C ALA A 8 6.42 0.33 4.22
N GLN A 9 7.64 0.18 4.72
CA GLN A 9 8.46 1.30 5.16
C GLN A 9 8.75 2.26 4.01
N LEU A 10 9.11 1.75 2.83
CA LEU A 10 9.34 2.57 1.64
C LEU A 10 8.12 3.41 1.23
N ILE A 11 6.92 2.82 1.28
CA ILE A 11 5.67 3.54 1.00
C ILE A 11 5.41 4.62 2.05
N LEU A 12 5.71 4.35 3.33
CA LEU A 12 5.56 5.33 4.41
C LEU A 12 6.58 6.46 4.31
N ASP A 13 7.82 6.14 3.94
CA ASP A 13 8.92 7.10 3.80
C ASP A 13 8.68 8.09 2.66
N PHE A 14 7.88 7.71 1.65
CA PHE A 14 7.45 8.64 0.60
C PHE A 14 6.72 9.87 1.16
N TYR A 15 5.92 9.69 2.21
CA TYR A 15 5.17 10.78 2.88
C TYR A 15 5.86 11.29 4.14
N ARG A 16 7.18 11.11 4.28
CA ARG A 16 7.92 11.52 5.49
C ARG A 16 7.72 13.00 5.85
N GLU A 17 7.59 13.86 4.85
CA GLU A 17 7.39 15.31 5.01
C GLU A 17 5.90 15.70 5.13
N GLU A 18 5.00 14.74 4.96
CA GLU A 18 3.56 14.93 4.85
C GLU A 18 2.80 14.17 5.96
N PRO A 19 2.76 14.71 7.19
CA PRO A 19 2.31 13.97 8.37
C PRO A 19 0.83 13.56 8.33
N LYS A 20 -0.01 14.25 7.54
CA LYS A 20 -1.43 13.90 7.37
C LYS A 20 -1.58 12.59 6.57
N GLN A 21 -0.90 12.50 5.43
CA GLN A 21 -0.88 11.32 4.57
C GLN A 21 -0.21 10.14 5.28
N LEU A 22 0.88 10.38 6.00
CA LEU A 22 1.55 9.35 6.78
C LEU A 22 0.65 8.75 7.87
N ARG A 23 -0.20 9.56 8.52
CA ARG A 23 -1.21 9.07 9.48
C ARG A 23 -2.27 8.20 8.82
N GLN A 24 -2.76 8.59 7.63
CA GLN A 24 -3.72 7.80 6.87
C GLN A 24 -3.17 6.41 6.52
N LEU A 25 -1.86 6.32 6.27
CA LEU A 25 -1.17 5.07 5.90
C LEU A 25 -0.58 4.30 7.08
N ALA A 26 -0.69 4.80 8.31
CA ALA A 26 -0.21 4.12 9.51
C ALA A 26 -0.64 2.64 9.63
N PRO A 27 -1.85 2.22 9.20
CA PRO A 27 -2.26 0.81 9.23
C PRO A 27 -1.37 -0.14 8.41
N LEU A 28 -0.62 0.36 7.40
CA LEU A 28 0.34 -0.45 6.63
C LEU A 28 1.40 -1.12 7.52
N ARG A 29 1.74 -0.52 8.67
CA ARG A 29 2.72 -1.09 9.62
C ARG A 29 2.29 -2.44 10.19
N ASN A 30 0.98 -2.71 10.21
CA ASN A 30 0.39 -3.93 10.73
C ASN A 30 0.05 -4.95 9.63
N CYS A 31 0.31 -4.61 8.35
CA CYS A 31 0.05 -5.48 7.22
C CYS A 31 1.36 -6.01 6.62
N LYS A 32 1.30 -7.22 6.04
CA LYS A 32 2.40 -7.79 5.28
C LYS A 32 2.32 -7.28 3.83
N VAL A 33 3.34 -6.53 3.43
CA VAL A 33 3.42 -5.95 2.08
C VAL A 33 4.46 -6.69 1.26
N PHE A 34 4.07 -7.19 0.09
CA PHE A 34 4.96 -7.93 -0.80
C PHE A 34 4.58 -7.75 -2.27
N ARG A 35 5.54 -7.98 -3.17
CA ARG A 35 5.32 -7.91 -4.61
C ARG A 35 5.29 -9.30 -5.23
N ARG A 36 4.37 -9.54 -6.16
CA ARG A 36 4.34 -10.75 -6.98
C ARG A 36 3.66 -10.47 -8.33
N TRP A 37 4.25 -10.96 -9.43
CA TRP A 37 3.71 -10.83 -10.80
C TRP A 37 3.27 -9.40 -11.20
N GLY A 38 4.04 -8.37 -10.80
CA GLY A 38 3.72 -6.96 -11.12
C GLY A 38 2.57 -6.35 -10.31
N ALA A 39 2.06 -7.06 -9.30
CA ALA A 39 1.09 -6.57 -8.34
C ALA A 39 1.72 -6.38 -6.96
N LEU A 40 1.31 -5.32 -6.26
CA LEU A 40 1.60 -5.13 -4.85
C LEU A 40 0.47 -5.74 -4.03
N TYR A 41 0.81 -6.67 -3.14
CA TYR A 41 -0.12 -7.27 -2.22
C TYR A 41 0.05 -6.66 -0.83
N ILE A 42 -1.07 -6.28 -0.22
CA ILE A 42 -1.13 -5.76 1.14
C ILE A 42 -2.04 -6.70 1.92
N ARG A 43 -1.43 -7.58 2.71
CA ARG A 43 -2.14 -8.57 3.53
C ARG A 43 -2.33 -8.05 4.94
N CYS A 44 -3.58 -7.85 5.31
CA CYS A 44 -3.97 -7.40 6.64
C CYS A 44 -4.63 -8.54 7.43
N HIS A 45 -4.53 -8.48 8.75
CA HIS A 45 -5.02 -9.52 9.66
C HIS A 45 -6.49 -9.33 10.04
N THR A 46 -6.99 -8.09 10.01
CA THR A 46 -8.36 -7.75 10.36
C THR A 46 -9.09 -7.09 9.19
N GLN A 47 -10.40 -7.26 9.15
CA GLN A 47 -11.27 -6.64 8.15
C GLN A 47 -11.25 -5.12 8.27
N ASP A 48 -11.27 -4.57 9.48
CA ASP A 48 -11.21 -3.13 9.71
C ASP A 48 -9.93 -2.51 9.13
N THR A 49 -8.78 -3.14 9.38
CA THR A 49 -7.50 -2.67 8.83
C THR A 49 -7.50 -2.69 7.31
N ALA A 50 -8.08 -3.73 6.72
CA ALA A 50 -8.21 -3.84 5.27
C ALA A 50 -9.14 -2.76 4.71
N ALA A 51 -10.27 -2.48 5.36
CA ALA A 51 -11.21 -1.43 4.96
C ALA A 51 -10.56 -0.04 5.00
N VAL A 52 -9.84 0.30 6.07
CA VAL A 52 -9.13 1.60 6.14
C VAL A 52 -8.11 1.74 5.01
N LEU A 53 -7.43 0.67 4.62
CA LEU A 53 -6.47 0.70 3.50
C LEU A 53 -7.15 0.74 2.13
N VAL A 54 -8.35 0.20 2.00
CA VAL A 54 -9.21 0.38 0.82
C VAL A 54 -9.56 1.86 0.67
N ASP A 55 -9.97 2.52 1.76
CA ASP A 55 -10.27 3.96 1.73
C ASP A 55 -9.03 4.82 1.46
N ALA A 56 -7.85 4.34 1.88
CA ALA A 56 -6.56 4.96 1.60
C ALA A 56 -5.95 4.56 0.25
N ALA A 57 -6.66 3.84 -0.62
CA ALA A 57 -6.08 3.25 -1.84
C ALA A 57 -5.41 4.29 -2.76
N LEU A 58 -5.95 5.50 -2.87
CA LEU A 58 -5.35 6.58 -3.67
C LEU A 58 -4.01 7.05 -3.09
N ALA A 59 -3.94 7.22 -1.76
CA ALA A 59 -2.71 7.57 -1.06
C ALA A 59 -1.66 6.44 -1.12
N ILE A 60 -2.06 5.18 -1.33
CA ILE A 60 -1.12 4.08 -1.59
C ILE A 60 -0.71 4.06 -3.07
N ALA A 61 -1.64 4.36 -3.98
CA ALA A 61 -1.40 4.30 -5.42
C ALA A 61 -0.34 5.29 -5.87
N GLU A 62 -0.30 6.50 -5.29
CA GLU A 62 0.68 7.52 -5.62
C GLU A 62 2.15 7.08 -5.39
N PRO A 63 2.58 6.66 -4.19
CA PRO A 63 3.94 6.18 -3.98
C PRO A 63 4.23 4.92 -4.79
N VAL A 64 3.26 4.01 -4.94
CA VAL A 64 3.42 2.80 -5.76
C VAL A 64 3.67 3.14 -7.22
N ALA A 65 3.00 4.19 -7.72
CA ALA A 65 3.20 4.73 -9.05
C ALA A 65 4.59 5.37 -9.14
N ARG A 66 4.85 6.43 -8.36
CA ARG A 66 6.07 7.24 -8.41
C ARG A 66 7.35 6.41 -8.23
N LEU A 67 7.31 5.44 -7.33
CA LEU A 67 8.42 4.51 -7.06
C LEU A 67 8.42 3.29 -8.00
N ARG A 68 7.49 3.21 -8.94
CA ARG A 68 7.34 2.16 -9.96
C ARG A 68 7.29 0.75 -9.36
N LEU A 69 6.65 0.61 -8.21
CA LEU A 69 6.63 -0.65 -7.46
C LEU A 69 5.76 -1.71 -8.14
N ALA A 70 4.58 -1.33 -8.64
CA ALA A 70 3.62 -2.26 -9.25
C ALA A 70 2.63 -1.56 -10.18
N LYS A 71 1.94 -2.33 -11.02
CA LYS A 71 0.87 -1.85 -11.93
C LYS A 71 -0.53 -1.95 -11.32
N LYS A 72 -0.66 -2.67 -10.21
CA LYS A 72 -1.92 -2.84 -9.48
C LYS A 72 -1.65 -3.13 -8.01
N ILE A 73 -2.58 -2.75 -7.16
CA ILE A 73 -2.58 -3.01 -5.73
C ILE A 73 -3.72 -3.96 -5.42
N ILE A 74 -3.44 -4.97 -4.59
CA ILE A 74 -4.41 -5.96 -4.13
C ILE A 74 -4.38 -5.96 -2.60
N ILE A 75 -5.52 -5.69 -1.99
CA ILE A 75 -5.67 -5.73 -0.55
C ILE A 75 -6.31 -7.06 -0.17
N LEU A 76 -5.66 -7.78 0.74
CA LEU A 76 -6.11 -9.06 1.26
C LEU A 76 -6.49 -8.91 2.74
N ASN A 77 -7.59 -9.53 3.14
CA ASN A 77 -7.81 -9.92 4.52
C ASN A 77 -7.37 -11.38 4.65
N ASN A 78 -6.27 -11.62 5.37
CA ASN A 78 -5.55 -12.89 5.39
C ASN A 78 -5.17 -13.36 3.97
N ASN A 79 -5.90 -14.32 3.40
CA ASN A 79 -5.66 -14.84 2.06
C ASN A 79 -6.80 -14.52 1.07
N THR A 80 -7.82 -13.79 1.53
CA THR A 80 -8.99 -13.44 0.72
C THR A 80 -8.84 -12.03 0.19
N SER A 81 -8.98 -11.87 -1.13
CA SER A 81 -8.97 -10.55 -1.76
C SER A 81 -10.23 -9.78 -1.40
N VAL A 82 -10.07 -8.59 -0.84
CA VAL A 82 -11.19 -7.70 -0.51
C VAL A 82 -11.29 -6.52 -1.49
N ALA A 83 -10.18 -6.12 -2.11
CA ALA A 83 -10.18 -5.09 -3.13
C ALA A 83 -8.96 -5.20 -4.07
N MET A 84 -9.14 -4.70 -5.29
CA MET A 84 -8.08 -4.55 -6.28
C MET A 84 -8.25 -3.22 -6.99
N PHE A 85 -7.15 -2.50 -7.17
CA PHE A 85 -7.13 -1.22 -7.89
C PHE A 85 -5.96 -1.17 -8.87
N PRO A 86 -6.17 -0.62 -10.08
CA PRO A 86 -5.05 -0.35 -10.99
C PRO A 86 -4.20 0.80 -10.46
N VAL A 87 -2.91 0.76 -10.77
CA VAL A 87 -1.99 1.88 -10.54
C VAL A 87 -1.65 2.48 -11.89
N ASP A 88 -2.03 3.74 -12.08
CA ASP A 88 -1.76 4.46 -13.32
C ASP A 88 -0.32 4.98 -13.33
N LEU A 89 0.54 4.26 -14.04
CA LEU A 89 1.95 4.65 -14.22
C LEU A 89 2.12 5.73 -15.31
N SER A 90 1.13 5.90 -16.18
CA SER A 90 1.19 6.82 -17.32
C SER A 90 1.07 8.28 -16.89
N LYS A 91 0.48 8.52 -15.71
CA LYS A 91 0.36 9.86 -15.11
C LYS A 91 1.63 10.37 -14.43
N ILE A 92 2.69 9.56 -14.36
CA ILE A 92 3.98 9.97 -13.81
C ILE A 92 4.76 10.69 -14.91
N LYS A 93 4.67 12.02 -14.96
CA LYS A 93 5.64 12.82 -15.72
C LYS A 93 6.99 12.71 -15.02
N VAL A 94 7.98 12.17 -15.74
CA VAL A 94 9.40 12.16 -15.34
C VAL A 94 9.98 13.53 -15.61
#